data_AF-A0ABD2IIN1-F1
#
_entry.id   AF-A0ABD2IIN1-F1
#
_cell.length_a   1.000
_cell.length_b   1.000
_cell.length_c   1.000
_cell.angle_alpha   90.00
_cell.angle_beta   90.00
_cell.angle_gamma   90.00
#
_symmetry.space_group_name_H-M   'P 1'
#
loop_
_entity.id
_entity.type
_entity.pdbx_description
1 polymer ?
#
loop_
_entity_poly.entity_id
_entity_poly.type
_entity_poly.pdbx_seq_one_letter_code
_entity_poly.pdbx_strand_id
1 'polypeptide(L)'
;MFIRAQSLSESVFPLVRSFASSSSSADGFRNTYNPRQPIIWKENFRKVPRNEKTKEAFLKQIEIFQKSRGKRGVGHVEFIEAALKNIKEYNLHKDLDIYKALLNIFPKGDLLPTNIIQKIFWHYPQQQGCTIDLLDLMEWHGVQPDKEIHDLISSIFGPWNYATRKSKRQLYWMPKLKHTNKYLDRRVVEHKKLEGVELAQIALKMMCRDSGTQISSFKAYFAEKGPEHHNWIVSGQSPLQKRIIANLPDQSTCHVDGPSRVWVQDHMLNYVVLSSAASVERDEEITELCVSSHKIFTEEELHKRLWEGHSDYRTNLHQQSDQTILAMAIFGVNSNDFASSWLNHLQEDNPRLGQLSVLIRLKELRRSLEKVNADEAEDGEEEEEDYE
;
A
#
# COMPACT_ATOMS: atom_id res chain seq x y z
N MET A 1 23.32 -48.34 15.88
CA MET A 1 22.77 -49.60 15.34
C MET A 1 22.19 -49.29 13.97
N PHE A 2 22.96 -49.53 12.91
CA PHE A 2 22.57 -49.29 11.53
C PHE A 2 21.65 -50.42 11.05
N ILE A 3 20.46 -50.09 10.52
CA ILE A 3 19.65 -51.04 9.75
C ILE A 3 19.22 -50.38 8.43
N ARG A 4 20.06 -50.64 7.43
CA ARG A 4 19.78 -51.05 6.05
C ARG A 4 18.40 -50.68 5.46
N ALA A 5 18.41 -49.75 4.53
CA ALA A 5 17.38 -49.62 3.49
C ALA A 5 17.57 -50.72 2.44
N GLN A 6 16.49 -51.42 2.09
CA GLN A 6 16.40 -52.26 0.90
C GLN A 6 15.29 -51.71 0.01
N SER A 7 15.68 -51.32 -1.20
CA SER A 7 14.81 -51.05 -2.34
C SER A 7 14.23 -52.37 -2.85
N LEU A 8 12.93 -52.41 -3.11
CA LEU A 8 12.35 -53.33 -4.09
C LEU A 8 11.28 -52.59 -4.90
N SER A 9 11.42 -52.77 -6.20
CA SER A 9 10.68 -52.21 -7.31
C SER A 9 9.46 -53.06 -7.67
N GLU A 10 8.63 -52.46 -8.53
CA GLU A 10 7.72 -53.06 -9.51
C GLU A 10 6.35 -53.60 -9.05
N SER A 11 5.32 -52.96 -9.65
CA SER A 11 4.04 -53.48 -10.20
C SER A 11 3.21 -54.42 -9.32
N VAL A 12 1.90 -54.23 -9.15
CA VAL A 12 0.86 -54.71 -10.08
C VAL A 12 -0.49 -54.09 -9.64
N PHE A 13 -1.13 -53.32 -10.52
CA PHE A 13 -2.60 -53.21 -10.59
C PHE A 13 -3.13 -54.53 -11.21
N PRO A 14 -4.31 -55.09 -10.84
CA PRO A 14 -5.60 -54.45 -11.18
C PRO A 14 -6.82 -54.85 -10.30
N LEU A 15 -7.91 -54.06 -10.34
CA LEU A 15 -9.21 -54.55 -10.83
C LEU A 15 -10.21 -53.40 -10.97
N VAL A 16 -10.43 -53.00 -12.22
CA VAL A 16 -11.61 -52.25 -12.65
C VAL A 16 -12.79 -53.21 -12.65
N ARG A 17 -13.85 -52.90 -11.90
CA ARG A 17 -15.17 -53.50 -12.11
C ARG A 17 -16.03 -52.51 -12.90
N SER A 18 -16.20 -52.80 -14.18
CA SER A 18 -17.27 -52.23 -14.99
C SER A 18 -18.61 -52.76 -14.50
N PHE A 19 -19.57 -51.88 -14.21
CA PHE A 19 -20.98 -52.24 -14.18
C PHE A 19 -21.66 -51.71 -15.43
N ALA A 20 -22.18 -52.64 -16.21
CA ALA A 20 -22.92 -52.41 -17.44
C ALA A 20 -24.25 -51.69 -17.17
N SER A 21 -24.55 -50.72 -18.02
CA SER A 21 -25.85 -50.09 -18.17
C SER A 21 -26.89 -51.12 -18.62
N SER A 22 -27.99 -51.24 -17.87
CA SER A 22 -29.24 -51.80 -18.39
C SER A 22 -30.31 -50.72 -18.37
N SER A 23 -30.83 -50.43 -19.56
CA SER A 23 -31.98 -49.57 -19.81
C SER A 23 -33.25 -50.36 -19.52
N SER A 24 -34.09 -49.84 -18.63
CA SER A 24 -35.52 -50.13 -18.66
C SER A 24 -36.30 -48.88 -18.30
N SER A 25 -37.16 -48.50 -19.23
CA SER A 25 -38.08 -47.37 -19.19
C SER A 25 -39.30 -47.75 -18.34
N ALA A 26 -39.61 -46.95 -17.32
CA ALA A 26 -40.96 -46.87 -16.77
C ALA A 26 -41.14 -45.47 -16.14
N ASP A 27 -42.15 -44.80 -16.67
CA ASP A 27 -42.57 -43.44 -16.38
C ASP A 27 -43.04 -43.29 -14.92
N GLY A 28 -42.68 -42.19 -14.27
CA GLY A 28 -43.00 -41.94 -12.88
C GLY A 28 -42.26 -40.74 -12.31
N PHE A 29 -42.94 -39.60 -12.31
CA PHE A 29 -42.52 -38.34 -11.69
C PHE A 29 -41.87 -38.56 -10.31
N ARG A 30 -40.54 -38.53 -10.27
CA ARG A 30 -39.75 -38.28 -9.07
C ARG A 30 -38.71 -37.23 -9.42
N ASN A 31 -38.86 -36.05 -8.84
CA ASN A 31 -37.94 -34.93 -8.95
C ASN A 31 -36.65 -35.32 -8.23
N THR A 32 -35.79 -36.09 -8.88
CA THR A 32 -34.45 -36.45 -8.38
C THR A 32 -33.57 -35.24 -8.58
N TYR A 33 -33.25 -34.57 -7.47
CA TYR A 33 -32.27 -33.50 -7.38
C TYR A 33 -31.00 -33.87 -8.16
N ASN A 34 -30.77 -33.16 -9.26
CA ASN A 34 -29.58 -33.26 -10.08
C ASN A 34 -28.42 -32.62 -9.28
N PRO A 35 -27.28 -33.31 -9.03
CA PRO A 35 -26.16 -32.76 -8.26
C PRO A 35 -25.39 -31.76 -9.14
N ARG A 36 -25.92 -30.53 -9.28
CA ARG A 36 -25.34 -29.52 -10.17
C ARG A 36 -24.48 -28.52 -9.39
N GLN A 37 -23.17 -28.62 -9.65
CA GLN A 37 -22.09 -27.62 -9.64
C GLN A 37 -21.64 -27.00 -8.29
N PRO A 38 -20.31 -26.80 -8.09
CA PRO A 38 -19.81 -25.94 -7.03
C PRO A 38 -20.31 -24.51 -7.27
N ILE A 39 -20.82 -23.87 -6.23
CA ILE A 39 -21.31 -22.50 -6.33
C ILE A 39 -20.10 -21.59 -6.53
N ILE A 40 -19.92 -21.05 -7.74
CA ILE A 40 -18.85 -20.09 -8.04
C ILE A 40 -19.24 -18.75 -7.41
N TRP A 41 -18.87 -18.55 -6.14
CA TRP A 41 -19.22 -17.34 -5.38
C TRP A 41 -18.67 -16.05 -6.02
N LYS A 42 -17.61 -16.14 -6.82
CA LYS A 42 -17.06 -15.04 -7.61
C LYS A 42 -18.12 -14.37 -8.49
N GLU A 43 -19.03 -15.16 -9.08
CA GLU A 43 -20.08 -14.62 -9.95
C GLU A 43 -21.16 -13.87 -9.17
N ASN A 44 -21.46 -14.30 -7.93
CA ASN A 44 -22.49 -13.68 -7.11
C ASN A 44 -22.10 -12.25 -6.70
N PHE A 45 -20.81 -12.02 -6.40
CA PHE A 45 -20.32 -10.67 -6.13
C PHE A 45 -20.22 -9.80 -7.39
N ARG A 46 -19.97 -10.39 -8.58
CA ARG A 46 -19.95 -9.68 -9.87
C ARG A 46 -21.34 -9.25 -10.35
N LYS A 47 -22.39 -10.01 -10.01
CA LYS A 47 -23.78 -9.72 -10.38
C LYS A 47 -24.35 -8.46 -9.70
N VAL A 48 -23.73 -7.96 -8.63
CA VAL A 48 -24.16 -6.73 -7.96
C VAL A 48 -23.69 -5.52 -8.77
N PRO A 49 -24.59 -4.65 -9.25
CA PRO A 49 -24.21 -3.47 -10.03
C PRO A 49 -23.33 -2.55 -9.18
N ARG A 50 -22.34 -1.89 -9.81
CA ARG A 50 -21.35 -1.03 -9.12
C ARG A 50 -21.99 0.07 -8.25
N ASN A 51 -23.17 0.55 -8.63
CA ASN A 51 -23.90 1.61 -7.94
C ASN A 51 -24.62 1.16 -6.65
N GLU A 52 -24.82 -0.14 -6.44
CA GLU A 52 -25.51 -0.71 -5.26
C GLU A 52 -24.57 -1.46 -4.31
N LYS A 53 -23.24 -1.27 -4.44
CA LYS A 53 -22.22 -1.88 -3.58
C LYS A 53 -22.17 -1.21 -2.20
N THR A 54 -23.26 -1.34 -1.45
CA THR A 54 -23.42 -0.84 -0.09
C THR A 54 -23.00 -1.88 0.94
N LYS A 55 -22.62 -1.44 2.15
CA LYS A 55 -22.39 -2.30 3.33
C LYS A 55 -23.52 -3.31 3.56
N GLU A 56 -24.77 -2.87 3.41
CA GLU A 56 -25.95 -3.71 3.58
C GLU A 56 -26.04 -4.83 2.54
N ALA A 57 -25.68 -4.54 1.28
CA ALA A 57 -25.65 -5.54 0.23
C ALA A 57 -24.63 -6.63 0.55
N PHE A 58 -23.45 -6.25 1.05
CA PHE A 58 -22.42 -7.19 1.47
C PHE A 58 -22.87 -8.07 2.65
N LEU A 59 -23.49 -7.48 3.68
CA LEU A 59 -24.03 -8.22 4.82
C LEU A 59 -25.16 -9.18 4.40
N LYS A 60 -26.05 -8.75 3.49
CA LYS A 60 -27.10 -9.61 2.91
C LYS A 60 -26.49 -10.82 2.19
N GLN A 61 -25.38 -10.66 1.47
CA GLN A 61 -24.69 -11.80 0.84
C GLN A 61 -24.13 -12.79 1.87
N ILE A 62 -23.57 -12.29 2.99
CA ILE A 62 -23.13 -13.15 4.10
C ILE A 62 -24.33 -13.90 4.72
N GLU A 63 -25.46 -13.22 4.93
CA GLU A 63 -26.67 -13.86 5.44
C GLU A 63 -27.23 -14.91 4.49
N ILE A 64 -27.26 -14.64 3.18
CA ILE A 64 -27.67 -15.61 2.16
C ILE A 64 -26.75 -16.83 2.21
N PHE A 65 -25.43 -16.62 2.32
CA PHE A 65 -24.46 -17.70 2.49
C PHE A 65 -24.75 -18.52 3.75
N GLN A 66 -24.97 -17.88 4.90
CA GLN A 66 -25.31 -18.54 6.16
C GLN A 66 -26.64 -19.32 6.08
N LYS A 67 -27.67 -18.79 5.43
CA LYS A 67 -28.96 -19.49 5.24
C LYS A 67 -28.83 -20.67 4.26
N SER A 68 -27.99 -20.53 3.23
CA SER A 68 -27.72 -21.59 2.24
C SER A 68 -26.93 -22.78 2.81
N ARG A 69 -26.29 -22.63 3.98
CA ARG A 69 -25.55 -23.70 4.69
C ARG A 69 -26.38 -24.91 5.12
N GLY A 70 -27.69 -24.94 4.88
CA GLY A 70 -28.60 -26.00 5.34
C GLY A 70 -28.33 -27.44 4.85
N LYS A 71 -27.31 -27.73 4.01
CA LYS A 71 -27.05 -29.12 3.57
C LYS A 71 -25.59 -29.59 3.40
N ARG A 72 -24.54 -28.75 3.34
CA ARG A 72 -23.20 -29.24 2.90
C ARG A 72 -21.94 -28.77 3.62
N GLY A 73 -21.88 -27.64 4.33
CA GLY A 73 -20.66 -27.24 5.06
C GLY A 73 -19.37 -27.15 4.22
N VAL A 74 -19.49 -26.92 2.92
CA VAL A 74 -18.39 -26.83 1.95
C VAL A 74 -18.41 -25.45 1.27
N GLY A 75 -17.23 -24.91 0.92
CA GLY A 75 -17.09 -23.66 0.16
C GLY A 75 -16.88 -22.39 0.99
N HIS A 76 -16.57 -22.49 2.29
CA HIS A 76 -16.32 -21.31 3.15
C HIS A 76 -15.08 -20.53 2.73
N VAL A 77 -14.03 -21.26 2.38
CA VAL A 77 -12.76 -20.68 1.91
C VAL A 77 -12.99 -19.91 0.61
N GLU A 78 -13.63 -20.54 -0.38
CA GLU A 78 -13.94 -19.91 -1.68
C GLU A 78 -14.82 -18.67 -1.54
N PHE A 79 -15.81 -18.71 -0.65
CA PHE A 79 -16.65 -17.54 -0.37
C PHE A 79 -15.85 -16.41 0.26
N ILE A 80 -15.02 -16.70 1.28
CA ILE A 80 -14.21 -15.70 1.96
C ILE A 80 -13.19 -15.11 1.00
N GLU A 81 -12.49 -15.92 0.20
CA GLU A 81 -11.55 -15.43 -0.81
C GLU A 81 -12.23 -14.53 -1.85
N ALA A 82 -13.41 -14.92 -2.34
CA ALA A 82 -14.20 -14.08 -3.25
C ALA A 82 -14.65 -12.78 -2.57
N ALA A 83 -15.03 -12.84 -1.29
CA ALA A 83 -15.40 -11.67 -0.51
C ALA A 83 -14.20 -10.72 -0.34
N LEU A 84 -13.04 -11.23 0.08
CA LEU A 84 -11.80 -10.47 0.30
C LEU A 84 -11.37 -9.70 -0.96
N LYS A 85 -11.46 -10.31 -2.15
CA LYS A 85 -11.15 -9.64 -3.42
C LYS A 85 -12.05 -8.42 -3.70
N ASN A 86 -13.31 -8.50 -3.29
CA ASN A 86 -14.29 -7.45 -3.58
C ASN A 86 -14.43 -6.41 -2.46
N ILE A 87 -13.85 -6.60 -1.27
CA ILE A 87 -13.98 -5.66 -0.13
C ILE A 87 -13.60 -4.22 -0.49
N LYS A 88 -12.55 -4.03 -1.33
CA LYS A 88 -12.13 -2.71 -1.80
C LYS A 88 -13.21 -2.02 -2.63
N GLU A 89 -13.90 -2.75 -3.50
CA GLU A 89 -14.94 -2.21 -4.38
C GLU A 89 -16.17 -1.72 -3.61
N TYR A 90 -16.46 -2.33 -2.45
CA TYR A 90 -17.55 -1.90 -1.57
C TYR A 90 -17.09 -0.78 -0.61
N ASN A 91 -15.83 -0.34 -0.67
CA ASN A 91 -15.22 0.59 0.29
C ASN A 91 -15.29 0.13 1.76
N LEU A 92 -15.34 -1.19 1.98
CA LEU A 92 -15.52 -1.81 3.29
C LEU A 92 -14.19 -2.24 3.94
N HIS A 93 -13.07 -1.89 3.32
CA HIS A 93 -11.74 -2.40 3.68
C HIS A 93 -11.24 -1.97 5.07
N LYS A 94 -11.77 -0.87 5.63
CA LYS A 94 -11.41 -0.38 6.98
C LYS A 94 -12.35 -0.85 8.08
N ASP A 95 -13.46 -1.51 7.73
CA ASP A 95 -14.52 -1.87 8.68
C ASP A 95 -14.19 -3.20 9.37
N LEU A 96 -13.88 -3.14 10.66
CA LEU A 96 -13.50 -4.30 11.46
C LEU A 96 -14.64 -5.33 11.58
N ASP A 97 -15.89 -4.88 11.69
CA ASP A 97 -17.06 -5.73 11.89
C ASP A 97 -17.27 -6.71 10.73
N ILE A 98 -16.82 -6.34 9.53
CA ILE A 98 -16.95 -7.15 8.33
C ILE A 98 -15.96 -8.31 8.37
N TYR A 99 -14.73 -8.07 8.80
CA TYR A 99 -13.77 -9.14 9.05
C TYR A 99 -14.25 -10.10 10.15
N LYS A 100 -14.86 -9.56 11.22
CA LYS A 100 -15.51 -10.39 12.26
C LYS A 100 -16.65 -11.23 11.67
N ALA A 101 -17.49 -10.65 10.81
CA ALA A 101 -18.58 -11.35 10.14
C ALA A 101 -18.08 -12.47 9.22
N LEU A 102 -17.00 -12.23 8.46
CA LEU A 102 -16.35 -13.24 7.61
C LEU A 102 -15.74 -14.39 8.42
N LEU A 103 -15.09 -14.10 9.56
CA LEU A 103 -14.57 -15.14 10.45
C LEU A 103 -15.68 -15.99 11.08
N ASN A 104 -16.81 -15.38 11.43
CA ASN A 104 -17.99 -16.10 11.93
C ASN A 104 -18.60 -17.06 10.90
N ILE A 105 -18.20 -16.98 9.63
CA ILE A 105 -18.63 -17.95 8.62
C ILE A 105 -18.02 -19.32 8.91
N PHE A 106 -16.84 -19.44 9.50
CA PHE A 106 -16.25 -20.75 9.82
C PHE A 106 -17.04 -21.49 10.90
N PRO A 107 -17.13 -22.84 10.83
CA PRO A 107 -17.76 -23.61 11.89
C PRO A 107 -16.92 -23.51 13.16
N LYS A 108 -17.55 -23.18 14.29
CA LYS A 108 -16.89 -23.08 15.60
C LYS A 108 -16.78 -24.48 16.21
N GLY A 109 -15.62 -24.83 16.76
CA GLY A 109 -15.40 -26.12 17.44
C GLY A 109 -15.06 -27.30 16.53
N ASP A 110 -15.60 -27.37 15.31
CA ASP A 110 -15.36 -28.51 14.39
C ASP A 110 -13.90 -28.62 13.92
N LEU A 111 -13.18 -27.48 13.86
CA LEU A 111 -11.81 -27.40 13.34
C LEU A 111 -10.75 -27.47 14.46
N LEU A 112 -11.13 -27.90 15.66
CA LEU A 112 -10.22 -28.00 16.80
C LEU A 112 -9.34 -29.27 16.71
N PRO A 113 -8.01 -29.14 16.84
CA PRO A 113 -7.13 -30.30 16.87
C PRO A 113 -7.31 -31.07 18.18
N THR A 114 -7.71 -32.33 18.09
CA THR A 114 -7.93 -33.20 19.27
C THR A 114 -6.61 -33.86 19.71
N ASN A 115 -5.75 -34.23 18.75
CA ASN A 115 -4.51 -34.98 19.02
C ASN A 115 -3.27 -34.08 19.11
N ILE A 116 -2.24 -34.52 19.85
CA ILE A 116 -0.95 -33.81 19.98
C ILE A 116 -0.26 -33.67 18.61
N ILE A 117 -0.30 -34.71 17.78
CA ILE A 117 0.29 -34.68 16.42
C ILE A 117 -0.45 -33.66 15.54
N GLN A 118 -1.78 -33.57 15.66
CA GLN A 118 -2.58 -32.57 14.94
C GLN A 118 -2.32 -31.14 15.43
N LYS A 119 -1.90 -30.96 16.69
CA LYS A 119 -1.46 -29.65 17.21
C LYS A 119 -0.09 -29.25 16.69
N ILE A 120 0.80 -30.23 16.48
CA ILE A 120 2.15 -30.01 15.95
C ILE A 120 2.10 -29.76 14.44
N PHE A 121 1.26 -30.51 13.72
CA PHE A 121 1.11 -30.42 12.28
C PHE A 121 0.07 -29.38 11.86
N TRP A 122 0.10 -28.97 10.60
CA TRP A 122 -0.78 -27.93 10.05
C TRP A 122 -2.21 -28.48 9.81
N HIS A 123 -3.00 -28.64 10.87
CA HIS A 123 -4.35 -29.22 10.80
C HIS A 123 -5.34 -28.28 10.09
N TYR A 124 -5.97 -28.71 8.99
CA TYR A 124 -6.82 -27.87 8.12
C TYR A 124 -6.08 -26.68 7.47
N PRO A 125 -5.09 -26.95 6.60
CA PRO A 125 -4.19 -25.92 6.06
C PRO A 125 -4.92 -24.87 5.21
N GLN A 126 -5.95 -25.25 4.43
CA GLN A 126 -6.69 -24.32 3.57
C GLN A 126 -7.47 -23.27 4.36
N GLN A 127 -8.20 -23.70 5.40
CA GLN A 127 -8.99 -22.81 6.26
C GLN A 127 -8.09 -21.87 7.06
N GLN A 128 -6.95 -22.38 7.53
CA GLN A 128 -5.97 -21.57 8.22
C GLN A 128 -5.26 -20.58 7.31
N GLY A 129 -4.90 -20.99 6.09
CA GLY A 129 -4.33 -20.13 5.06
C GLY A 129 -5.27 -18.97 4.74
N CYS A 130 -6.53 -19.26 4.44
CA CYS A 130 -7.57 -18.25 4.22
C CYS A 130 -7.72 -17.26 5.39
N THR A 131 -7.60 -17.75 6.64
CA THR A 131 -7.64 -16.87 7.82
C THR A 131 -6.38 -16.01 7.97
N ILE A 132 -5.22 -16.55 7.60
CA ILE A 132 -3.96 -15.81 7.55
C ILE A 132 -4.04 -14.72 6.48
N ASP A 133 -4.55 -15.04 5.28
CA ASP A 133 -4.74 -14.10 4.19
C ASP A 133 -5.72 -12.98 4.58
N LEU A 134 -6.79 -13.31 5.31
CA LEU A 134 -7.70 -12.32 5.89
C LEU A 134 -6.97 -11.39 6.87
N LEU A 135 -6.17 -11.94 7.78
CA LEU A 135 -5.37 -11.15 8.73
C LEU A 135 -4.28 -10.32 8.04
N ASP A 136 -3.70 -10.81 6.94
CA ASP A 136 -2.76 -10.07 6.09
C ASP A 136 -3.46 -8.90 5.41
N LEU A 137 -4.65 -9.12 4.85
CA LEU A 137 -5.42 -8.08 4.20
C LEU A 137 -5.84 -6.98 5.19
N MET A 138 -6.22 -7.35 6.42
CA MET A 138 -6.44 -6.39 7.51
C MET A 138 -5.19 -5.55 7.79
N GLU A 139 -4.01 -6.17 7.84
CA GLU A 139 -2.73 -5.50 8.08
C GLU A 139 -2.39 -4.51 6.96
N TRP A 140 -2.54 -4.92 5.70
CA TRP A 140 -2.36 -4.05 4.53
C TRP A 140 -3.30 -2.83 4.55
N HIS A 141 -4.54 -3.01 5.02
CA HIS A 141 -5.50 -1.93 5.18
C HIS A 141 -5.33 -1.11 6.46
N GLY A 142 -4.35 -1.46 7.31
CA GLY A 142 -4.10 -0.78 8.57
C GLY A 142 -5.18 -1.00 9.64
N VAL A 143 -6.01 -2.03 9.49
CA VAL A 143 -7.07 -2.40 10.44
C VAL A 143 -6.47 -3.25 11.54
N GLN A 144 -6.60 -2.80 12.79
CA GLN A 144 -6.06 -3.53 13.94
C GLN A 144 -7.05 -4.60 14.42
N PRO A 145 -6.58 -5.83 14.74
CA PRO A 145 -7.45 -6.85 15.27
C PRO A 145 -7.83 -6.56 16.73
N ASP A 146 -9.11 -6.75 17.04
CA ASP A 146 -9.62 -6.72 18.41
C ASP A 146 -9.36 -8.05 19.14
N LYS A 147 -9.52 -8.03 20.48
CA LYS A 147 -9.58 -9.25 21.29
C LYS A 147 -10.63 -10.24 20.77
N GLU A 148 -11.77 -9.75 20.29
CA GLU A 148 -12.83 -10.59 19.72
C GLU A 148 -12.36 -11.40 18.50
N ILE A 149 -11.52 -10.81 17.63
CA ILE A 149 -10.97 -11.53 16.47
C ILE A 149 -10.06 -12.67 16.94
N HIS A 150 -9.22 -12.42 17.93
CA HIS A 150 -8.40 -13.46 18.54
C HIS A 150 -9.28 -14.57 19.15
N ASP A 151 -10.33 -14.21 19.89
CA ASP A 151 -11.21 -15.16 20.56
C ASP A 151 -12.01 -15.99 19.53
N LEU A 152 -12.45 -15.38 18.43
CA LEU A 152 -13.05 -16.09 17.30
C LEU A 152 -12.08 -17.10 16.68
N ILE A 153 -10.87 -16.68 16.33
CA ILE A 153 -9.85 -17.57 15.73
C ILE A 153 -9.49 -18.71 16.69
N SER A 154 -9.36 -18.42 17.99
CA SER A 154 -9.09 -19.44 19.01
C SER A 154 -10.27 -20.39 19.19
N SER A 155 -11.50 -19.96 19.00
CA SER A 155 -12.69 -20.83 19.06
C SER A 155 -12.83 -21.73 17.82
N ILE A 156 -12.32 -21.29 16.68
CA ILE A 156 -12.36 -22.03 15.41
C ILE A 156 -11.22 -23.06 15.37
N PHE A 157 -9.96 -22.63 15.52
CA PHE A 157 -8.78 -23.48 15.31
C PHE A 157 -8.03 -23.86 16.59
N GLY A 158 -8.40 -23.28 17.73
CA GLY A 158 -7.73 -23.51 19.01
C GLY A 158 -6.63 -22.49 19.33
N PRO A 159 -6.09 -22.56 20.57
CA PRO A 159 -5.15 -21.56 21.10
C PRO A 159 -3.73 -21.67 20.51
N TRP A 160 -3.37 -22.85 19.99
CA TRP A 160 -2.04 -23.20 19.50
C TRP A 160 -2.08 -23.45 18.00
N ASN A 161 -2.22 -22.36 17.24
CA ASN A 161 -2.29 -22.41 15.79
C ASN A 161 -1.48 -21.26 15.14
N TYR A 162 -1.08 -21.41 13.88
CA TYR A 162 -0.43 -20.40 13.06
C TYR A 162 -1.27 -19.13 12.92
N ALA A 163 -2.57 -19.27 12.60
CA ALA A 163 -3.50 -18.14 12.53
C ALA A 163 -3.64 -17.41 13.88
N THR A 164 -3.84 -18.17 14.97
CA THR A 164 -3.91 -17.61 16.35
C THR A 164 -2.61 -16.91 16.73
N ARG A 165 -1.46 -17.47 16.36
CA ARG A 165 -0.14 -16.87 16.62
C ARG A 165 0.05 -15.56 15.84
N LYS A 166 -0.39 -15.50 14.58
CA LYS A 166 -0.37 -14.26 13.79
C LYS A 166 -1.25 -13.19 14.42
N SER A 167 -2.49 -13.52 14.77
CA SER A 167 -3.41 -12.62 15.47
C SER A 167 -2.82 -12.09 16.78
N LYS A 168 -2.19 -12.94 17.61
CA LYS A 168 -1.48 -12.50 18.83
C LYS A 168 -0.34 -11.51 18.54
N ARG A 169 0.44 -11.77 17.49
CA ARG A 169 1.55 -10.88 17.08
C ARG A 169 1.02 -9.53 16.59
N GLN A 170 -0.02 -9.53 15.78
CA GLN A 170 -0.68 -8.31 15.29
C GLN A 170 -1.26 -7.50 16.46
N LEU A 171 -1.99 -8.15 17.39
CA LEU A 171 -2.55 -7.53 18.58
C LEU A 171 -1.47 -6.88 19.47
N TYR A 172 -0.29 -7.49 19.55
CA TYR A 172 0.82 -6.96 20.35
C TYR A 172 1.61 -5.85 19.65
N TRP A 173 1.98 -6.05 18.38
CA TRP A 173 2.89 -5.15 17.65
C TRP A 173 2.20 -3.98 16.97
N MET A 174 1.02 -4.18 16.36
CA MET A 174 0.37 -3.11 15.59
C MET A 174 0.04 -1.87 16.43
N PRO A 175 -0.49 -1.98 17.66
CA PRO A 175 -0.74 -0.79 18.49
C PRO A 175 0.55 -0.06 18.87
N LYS A 176 1.64 -0.79 19.11
CA LYS A 176 2.95 -0.21 19.47
C LYS A 176 3.59 0.53 18.31
N LEU A 177 3.46 -0.01 17.09
CA LEU A 177 4.05 0.55 15.88
C LEU A 177 3.20 1.65 15.24
N LYS A 178 1.92 1.78 15.62
CA LYS A 178 0.97 2.72 15.01
C LYS A 178 1.48 4.16 14.97
N HIS A 179 2.15 4.61 16.02
CA HIS A 179 2.61 6.01 16.18
C HIS A 179 4.13 6.14 16.23
N THR A 180 4.87 5.09 15.83
CA THR A 180 6.34 5.13 15.86
C THR A 180 6.92 5.95 14.71
N ASN A 181 6.15 6.20 13.64
CA ASN A 181 6.62 7.01 12.52
C ASN A 181 6.82 8.47 12.97
N LYS A 182 8.08 8.92 12.97
CA LYS A 182 8.48 10.28 13.34
C LYS A 182 7.97 11.35 12.37
N TYR A 183 7.81 10.99 11.09
CA TYR A 183 7.51 11.94 10.03
C TYR A 183 6.00 12.16 9.83
N LEU A 184 5.22 11.11 10.03
CA LEU A 184 3.76 11.16 9.90
C LEU A 184 3.12 10.51 11.10
N ASP A 185 2.48 11.32 11.94
CA ASP A 185 1.58 10.79 12.96
C ASP A 185 0.22 10.47 12.33
N ARG A 186 -0.12 9.18 12.35
CA ARG A 186 -1.39 8.67 11.81
C ARG A 186 -2.62 9.35 12.43
N ARG A 187 -2.54 9.85 13.68
CA ARG A 187 -3.67 10.54 14.36
C ARG A 187 -4.10 11.84 13.71
N VAL A 188 -3.21 12.44 12.93
CA VAL A 188 -3.47 13.71 12.24
C VAL A 188 -4.39 13.46 11.04
N VAL A 189 -4.26 12.29 10.40
CA VAL A 189 -4.95 11.96 9.14
C VAL A 189 -6.09 10.96 9.35
N GLU A 190 -5.91 9.94 10.19
CA GLU A 190 -6.92 8.90 10.39
C GLU A 190 -8.22 9.48 10.99
N HIS A 191 -9.35 9.07 10.40
CA HIS A 191 -10.71 9.44 10.82
C HIS A 191 -11.08 10.93 10.71
N LYS A 192 -10.22 11.76 10.10
CA LYS A 192 -10.51 13.16 9.82
C LYS A 192 -10.70 13.36 8.32
N LYS A 193 -11.78 14.05 7.94
CA LYS A 193 -11.94 14.56 6.58
C LYS A 193 -11.11 15.84 6.48
N LEU A 194 -9.85 15.68 6.09
CA LEU A 194 -8.92 16.80 5.93
C LEU A 194 -9.19 17.51 4.60
N GLU A 195 -9.11 18.83 4.61
CA GLU A 195 -9.12 19.62 3.38
C GLU A 195 -7.81 19.42 2.60
N GLY A 196 -7.84 19.66 1.28
CA GLY A 196 -6.64 19.53 0.43
C GLY A 196 -5.45 20.36 0.90
N VAL A 197 -5.72 21.55 1.47
CA VAL A 197 -4.69 22.43 2.05
C VAL A 197 -4.00 21.79 3.25
N GLU A 198 -4.76 21.21 4.17
CA GLU A 198 -4.22 20.56 5.37
C GLU A 198 -3.39 19.32 5.00
N LEU A 199 -3.88 18.52 4.04
CA LEU A 199 -3.14 17.38 3.50
C LEU A 199 -1.81 17.82 2.87
N ALA A 200 -1.81 18.92 2.12
CA ALA A 200 -0.60 19.48 1.53
C ALA A 200 0.39 19.99 2.59
N GLN A 201 -0.09 20.64 3.65
CA GLN A 201 0.76 21.06 4.78
C GLN A 201 1.39 19.86 5.48
N ILE A 202 0.63 18.78 5.70
CA ILE A 202 1.15 17.54 6.31
C ILE A 202 2.20 16.90 5.38
N ALA A 203 1.93 16.82 4.09
CA ALA A 203 2.88 16.28 3.11
C ALA A 203 4.20 17.07 3.08
N LEU A 204 4.12 18.41 3.05
CA LEU A 204 5.31 19.26 3.09
C LEU A 204 6.05 19.13 4.42
N LYS A 205 5.35 18.99 5.55
CA LYS A 205 5.98 18.71 6.84
C LYS A 205 6.69 17.35 6.88
N MET A 206 6.17 16.34 6.17
CA MET A 206 6.84 15.05 6.03
C MET A 206 8.11 15.14 5.18
N MET A 207 8.08 15.91 4.10
CA MET A 207 9.19 16.04 3.15
C MET A 207 10.29 16.99 3.63
N CYS A 208 9.92 18.13 4.21
CA CYS A 208 10.85 19.13 4.71
C CYS A 208 11.41 18.70 6.08
N ARG A 209 12.64 18.17 6.09
CA ARG A 209 13.28 17.62 7.31
C ARG A 209 13.87 18.67 8.25
N ASP A 210 14.04 19.90 7.79
CA ASP A 210 14.71 20.95 8.56
C ASP A 210 13.82 21.48 9.68
N SER A 211 14.39 21.62 10.88
CA SER A 211 13.70 22.09 12.10
C SER A 211 13.19 23.53 12.03
N GLY A 212 13.70 24.34 11.10
CA GLY A 212 13.29 25.74 10.89
C GLY A 212 12.40 25.96 9.66
N THR A 213 11.92 24.91 9.00
CA THR A 213 11.11 25.05 7.78
C THR A 213 9.84 25.83 8.08
N GLN A 214 9.60 26.90 7.32
CA GLN A 214 8.34 27.63 7.35
C GLN A 214 7.44 27.10 6.24
N ILE A 215 6.23 26.69 6.62
CA ILE A 215 5.19 26.25 5.68
C ILE A 215 4.17 27.39 5.59
N SER A 216 4.02 27.94 4.39
CA SER A 216 3.08 29.02 4.10
C SER A 216 2.00 28.52 3.15
N SER A 217 0.76 28.93 3.40
CA SER A 217 -0.38 28.62 2.53
C SER A 217 -1.03 29.93 2.08
N PHE A 218 -1.24 30.09 0.78
CA PHE A 218 -1.86 31.27 0.20
C PHE A 218 -2.77 30.88 -0.98
N LYS A 219 -3.69 31.79 -1.34
CA LYS A 219 -4.61 31.60 -2.46
C LYS A 219 -4.01 32.23 -3.72
N ALA A 220 -4.09 31.52 -4.84
CA ALA A 220 -3.69 32.07 -6.14
C ALA A 220 -4.86 32.90 -6.71
N TYR A 221 -4.70 34.23 -6.75
CA TYR A 221 -5.77 35.16 -7.14
C TYR A 221 -6.10 35.14 -8.66
N PHE A 222 -5.23 34.60 -9.51
CA PHE A 222 -5.40 34.61 -10.97
C PHE A 222 -6.15 33.40 -11.54
N ALA A 223 -6.57 32.44 -10.71
CA ALA A 223 -7.18 31.19 -11.16
C ALA A 223 -8.72 31.27 -11.21
N GLU A 224 -9.28 32.21 -11.97
CA GLU A 224 -10.74 32.26 -12.25
C GLU A 224 -11.25 31.03 -13.02
N LYS A 225 -10.36 30.14 -13.48
CA LYS A 225 -10.68 28.93 -14.28
C LYS A 225 -10.50 27.59 -13.55
N GLY A 226 -10.22 27.60 -12.25
CA GLY A 226 -10.19 26.37 -11.44
C GLY A 226 -11.55 26.05 -10.81
N PRO A 227 -11.89 24.78 -10.53
CA PRO A 227 -12.99 24.49 -9.62
C PRO A 227 -12.72 25.22 -8.30
N GLU A 228 -13.68 26.00 -7.80
CA GLU A 228 -13.50 27.00 -6.72
C GLU A 228 -12.78 26.49 -5.46
N HIS A 229 -12.74 25.17 -5.25
CA HIS A 229 -12.13 24.51 -4.12
C HIS A 229 -10.61 24.21 -4.23
N HIS A 230 -9.95 24.47 -5.37
CA HIS A 230 -8.54 24.09 -5.60
C HIS A 230 -7.56 25.25 -5.85
N ASN A 231 -7.97 26.49 -5.58
CA ASN A 231 -7.17 27.69 -5.82
C ASN A 231 -6.18 28.00 -4.68
N TRP A 232 -5.47 26.99 -4.19
CA TRP A 232 -4.54 27.12 -3.08
C TRP A 232 -3.15 26.61 -3.47
N ILE A 233 -2.13 27.25 -2.89
CA ILE A 233 -0.73 26.88 -2.99
C ILE A 233 -0.21 26.75 -1.57
N VAL A 234 0.49 25.65 -1.29
CA VAL A 234 1.24 25.49 -0.04
C VAL A 234 2.72 25.38 -0.41
N SER A 235 3.55 26.22 0.18
CA SER A 235 4.99 26.21 -0.03
C SER A 235 5.72 25.93 1.29
N GLY A 236 6.76 25.11 1.21
CA GLY A 236 7.70 24.87 2.30
C GLY A 236 9.10 25.31 1.89
N GLN A 237 9.70 26.20 2.69
CA GLN A 237 11.09 26.61 2.52
C GLN A 237 11.83 26.65 3.85
N SER A 238 13.08 26.18 3.86
CA SER A 238 13.95 26.24 5.03
C SER A 238 14.88 27.45 5.02
N PRO A 239 15.33 27.95 6.19
CA PRO A 239 16.29 29.06 6.26
C PRO A 239 17.62 28.75 5.58
N LEU A 240 18.04 27.47 5.55
CA LEU A 240 19.23 27.04 4.84
C LEU A 240 19.06 27.18 3.33
N GLN A 241 17.89 26.80 2.82
CA GLN A 241 17.56 26.99 1.41
C GLN A 241 17.56 28.48 1.02
N LYS A 242 17.01 29.36 1.87
CA LYS A 242 17.09 30.83 1.66
C LYS A 242 18.54 31.31 1.55
N ARG A 243 19.43 30.81 2.40
CA ARG A 243 20.88 31.13 2.34
C ARG A 243 21.55 30.60 1.07
N ILE A 244 21.17 29.41 0.61
CA ILE A 244 21.69 28.85 -0.65
C ILE A 244 21.28 29.77 -1.81
N ILE A 245 20.01 30.17 -1.89
CA ILE A 245 19.53 31.11 -2.91
C ILE A 245 20.29 32.43 -2.85
N ALA A 246 20.54 32.94 -1.64
CA ALA A 246 21.30 34.17 -1.45
C ALA A 246 22.77 34.06 -1.88
N ASN A 247 23.32 32.86 -2.03
CA ASN A 247 24.70 32.61 -2.43
C ASN A 247 24.83 32.11 -3.88
N LEU A 248 23.73 31.93 -4.60
CA LEU A 248 23.76 31.49 -5.99
C LEU A 248 24.44 32.55 -6.89
N PRO A 249 25.21 32.11 -7.91
CA PRO A 249 25.81 33.03 -8.88
C PRO A 249 24.75 33.62 -9.81
N ASP A 250 24.96 34.86 -10.24
CA ASP A 250 23.97 35.67 -10.99
C ASP A 250 23.55 35.06 -12.34
N GLN A 251 24.37 34.16 -12.91
CA GLN A 251 24.08 33.46 -14.18
C GLN A 251 23.48 32.06 -13.99
N SER A 252 23.13 31.66 -12.76
CA SER A 252 22.53 30.35 -12.53
C SER A 252 21.08 30.29 -13.03
N THR A 253 20.73 29.14 -13.61
CA THR A 253 19.38 28.83 -14.05
C THR A 253 18.68 27.98 -13.01
N CYS A 254 17.53 28.41 -12.51
CA CYS A 254 16.69 27.58 -11.66
C CYS A 254 15.64 26.85 -12.51
N HIS A 255 15.23 25.66 -12.08
CA HIS A 255 14.23 24.84 -12.74
C HIS A 255 13.09 24.58 -11.76
N VAL A 256 11.86 24.76 -12.25
CA VAL A 256 10.66 24.32 -11.54
C VAL A 256 10.28 22.97 -12.11
N ASP A 257 10.68 21.91 -11.42
CA ASP A 257 10.47 20.53 -11.84
C ASP A 257 9.25 19.93 -11.14
N GLY A 258 8.37 19.32 -11.93
CA GLY A 258 7.19 18.62 -11.42
C GLY A 258 6.21 18.22 -12.53
N PRO A 259 5.05 17.66 -12.18
CA PRO A 259 4.63 17.25 -10.84
C PRO A 259 5.19 15.87 -10.48
N SER A 260 5.73 15.75 -9.27
CA SER A 260 6.17 14.49 -8.65
C SER A 260 5.13 14.03 -7.63
N ARG A 261 5.04 12.72 -7.36
CA ARG A 261 3.97 12.14 -6.52
C ARG A 261 4.45 11.89 -5.09
N VAL A 262 3.63 12.24 -4.11
CA VAL A 262 3.81 11.90 -2.69
C VAL A 262 2.51 11.34 -2.13
N TRP A 263 2.62 10.32 -1.31
CA TRP A 263 1.48 9.68 -0.66
C TRP A 263 1.43 10.06 0.83
N VAL A 264 0.30 10.61 1.25
CA VAL A 264 -0.05 10.79 2.66
C VAL A 264 -1.11 9.76 2.99
N GLN A 265 -0.68 8.62 3.54
CA GLN A 265 -1.52 7.43 3.71
C GLN A 265 -2.15 7.01 2.37
N ASP A 266 -3.49 7.11 2.25
CA ASP A 266 -4.23 6.72 1.06
C ASP A 266 -4.42 7.89 0.07
N HIS A 267 -3.94 9.10 0.41
CA HIS A 267 -4.10 10.29 -0.42
C HIS A 267 -2.84 10.55 -1.24
N MET A 268 -2.99 10.51 -2.56
CA MET A 268 -1.95 10.92 -3.50
C MET A 268 -1.99 12.43 -3.70
N LEU A 269 -0.84 13.08 -3.53
CA LEU A 269 -0.64 14.50 -3.77
C LEU A 269 0.48 14.69 -4.78
N ASN A 270 0.43 15.80 -5.52
CA ASN A 270 1.45 16.18 -6.47
C ASN A 270 2.23 17.38 -5.92
N TYR A 271 3.54 17.24 -5.84
CA TYR A 271 4.44 18.31 -5.41
C TYR A 271 5.35 18.75 -6.56
N VAL A 272 5.84 19.97 -6.43
CA VAL A 272 6.73 20.63 -7.38
C VAL A 272 7.95 21.10 -6.58
N VAL A 273 9.11 21.02 -7.21
CA VAL A 273 10.40 21.36 -6.61
C VAL A 273 11.04 22.48 -7.41
N LEU A 274 11.56 23.49 -6.72
CA LEU A 274 12.47 24.46 -7.30
C LEU A 274 13.90 23.92 -7.11
N SER A 275 14.54 23.57 -8.19
CA SER A 275 15.91 23.04 -8.24
C SER A 275 16.85 24.04 -8.93
N SER A 276 18.14 23.95 -8.62
CA SER A 276 19.22 24.59 -9.37
C SER A 276 20.23 23.53 -9.76
N ALA A 277 21.05 23.83 -10.77
CA ALA A 277 22.24 23.03 -11.08
C ALA A 277 23.05 22.76 -9.80
N ALA A 278 23.65 21.57 -9.72
CA ALA A 278 24.46 21.18 -8.57
C ALA A 278 25.56 22.20 -8.31
N SER A 279 25.53 22.82 -7.12
CA SER A 279 26.53 23.81 -6.72
C SER A 279 27.82 23.17 -6.21
N VAL A 280 27.78 21.86 -5.92
CA VAL A 280 28.90 21.10 -5.37
C VAL A 280 29.02 19.82 -6.20
N GLU A 281 30.09 19.71 -6.99
CA GLU A 281 30.52 18.42 -7.53
C GLU A 281 30.91 17.58 -6.31
N ARG A 282 30.14 16.53 -6.00
CA ARG A 282 30.56 15.59 -4.97
C ARG A 282 31.71 14.79 -5.55
N ASP A 283 32.86 14.79 -4.88
CA ASP A 283 33.89 13.79 -5.15
C ASP A 283 33.28 12.39 -4.97
N GLU A 284 33.20 11.63 -6.06
CA GLU A 284 32.61 10.29 -6.09
C GLU A 284 33.31 9.36 -5.07
N GLU A 285 34.62 9.58 -4.84
CA GLU A 285 35.45 8.88 -3.84
C GLU A 285 34.89 8.98 -2.41
N ILE A 286 34.37 10.13 -1.99
CA ILE A 286 33.82 10.32 -0.64
C ILE A 286 32.48 9.57 -0.49
N THR A 287 31.74 9.44 -1.59
CA THR A 287 30.41 8.83 -1.61
C THR A 287 30.50 7.30 -1.48
N GLU A 288 31.47 6.67 -2.17
CA GLU A 288 31.73 5.23 -2.02
C GLU A 288 32.15 4.83 -0.60
N LEU A 289 32.91 5.70 0.08
CA LEU A 289 33.36 5.48 1.46
C LEU A 289 32.22 5.62 2.49
N CYS A 290 31.24 6.50 2.25
CA CYS A 290 30.09 6.67 3.15
C CYS A 290 29.06 5.55 3.04
N VAL A 291 28.85 4.99 1.84
CA VAL A 291 27.98 3.83 1.63
C VAL A 291 28.66 2.54 2.13
N SER A 292 30.00 2.49 2.07
CA SER A 292 30.82 1.39 2.56
C SER A 292 31.10 1.42 4.07
N SER A 293 30.31 2.13 4.90
CA SER A 293 30.56 2.28 6.36
C SER A 293 30.48 0.99 7.19
N HIS A 294 30.41 -0.18 6.55
CA HIS A 294 30.67 -1.49 7.16
C HIS A 294 32.12 -1.97 6.94
N LYS A 295 32.96 -1.21 6.22
CA LYS A 295 34.40 -1.42 6.18
C LYS A 295 34.99 -0.79 7.43
N ILE A 296 35.60 -1.64 8.24
CA ILE A 296 36.30 -1.32 9.48
C ILE A 296 37.35 -0.23 9.16
N PHE A 297 37.15 0.98 9.67
CA PHE A 297 38.14 2.05 9.57
C PHE A 297 39.36 1.68 10.41
N THR A 298 40.56 1.90 9.88
CA THR A 298 41.80 1.78 10.68
C THR A 298 41.90 2.96 11.66
N GLU A 299 42.58 2.75 12.80
CA GLU A 299 42.72 3.76 13.87
C GLU A 299 43.37 5.05 13.36
N GLU A 300 44.27 4.94 12.39
CA GLU A 300 44.94 6.06 11.72
C GLU A 300 43.98 6.85 10.79
N GLU A 301 43.09 6.19 10.04
CA GLU A 301 42.06 6.85 9.21
C GLU A 301 41.02 7.58 10.07
N LEU A 302 40.63 6.99 11.20
CA LEU A 302 39.77 7.65 12.19
C LEU A 302 40.45 8.87 12.81
N HIS A 303 41.73 8.75 13.17
CA HIS A 303 42.49 9.86 13.74
C HIS A 303 42.64 11.02 12.74
N LYS A 304 42.97 10.72 11.46
CA LYS A 304 42.99 11.74 10.40
C LYS A 304 41.63 12.41 10.22
N ARG A 305 40.54 11.64 10.19
CA ARG A 305 39.19 12.19 9.99
C ARG A 305 38.69 13.04 11.17
N LEU A 306 39.06 12.67 12.40
CA LEU A 306 38.63 13.39 13.60
C LEU A 306 39.50 14.62 13.91
N TRP A 307 40.79 14.59 13.58
CA TRP A 307 41.77 15.57 14.05
C TRP A 307 42.53 16.32 12.95
N GLU A 308 42.70 15.75 11.76
CA GLU A 308 43.33 16.42 10.61
C GLU A 308 42.28 17.08 9.70
N GLY A 309 41.54 18.04 10.24
CA GLY A 309 41.13 19.29 9.58
C GLY A 309 40.58 19.28 8.15
N HIS A 310 40.23 18.14 7.55
CA HIS A 310 39.31 18.08 6.44
C HIS A 310 37.99 18.39 7.10
N SER A 311 37.65 19.67 7.14
CA SER A 311 36.28 20.09 7.35
C SER A 311 35.46 19.20 6.43
N ASP A 312 34.80 18.17 6.98
CA ASP A 312 33.76 17.46 6.26
C ASP A 312 32.89 18.61 5.76
N TYR A 313 33.00 18.94 4.48
CA TYR A 313 32.11 19.87 3.81
C TYR A 313 30.79 19.13 3.90
N ARG A 314 30.10 19.28 5.03
CA ARG A 314 28.82 18.65 5.29
C ARG A 314 27.89 19.36 4.34
N THR A 315 27.84 18.83 3.12
CA THR A 315 26.91 19.23 2.10
C THR A 315 25.55 19.29 2.76
N ASN A 316 24.89 20.43 2.62
CA ASN A 316 23.57 20.57 3.20
C ASN A 316 22.68 19.46 2.61
N LEU A 317 21.72 18.95 3.37
CA LEU A 317 20.77 17.92 2.87
C LEU A 317 20.15 18.28 1.51
N HIS A 318 20.02 19.59 1.26
CA HIS A 318 19.46 20.18 0.04
C HIS A 318 20.40 20.20 -1.15
N GLN A 319 21.72 20.14 -0.94
CA GLN A 319 22.74 20.12 -2.00
C GLN A 319 23.00 18.66 -2.37
N GLN A 320 22.33 18.18 -3.42
CA GLN A 320 22.54 16.84 -3.95
C GLN A 320 23.55 16.88 -5.11
N SER A 321 24.09 15.71 -5.47
CA SER A 321 25.04 15.55 -6.58
C SER A 321 24.47 16.03 -7.89
N ASP A 322 23.17 15.80 -8.10
CA ASP A 322 22.53 16.02 -9.39
C ASP A 322 21.92 17.43 -9.44
N GLN A 323 21.35 17.88 -8.31
CA GLN A 323 20.66 19.16 -8.20
C GLN A 323 20.66 19.70 -6.78
N THR A 324 20.55 21.02 -6.64
CA THR A 324 20.33 21.66 -5.35
C THR A 324 18.86 22.04 -5.19
N ILE A 325 18.20 21.51 -4.16
CA ILE A 325 16.79 21.75 -3.87
C ILE A 325 16.64 23.06 -3.10
N LEU A 326 15.94 24.04 -3.68
CA LEU A 326 15.80 25.39 -3.15
C LEU A 326 14.45 25.64 -2.46
N ALA A 327 13.38 25.01 -2.93
CA ALA A 327 12.06 25.10 -2.30
C ALA A 327 11.15 23.97 -2.79
N MET A 328 10.10 23.67 -2.03
CA MET A 328 9.05 22.74 -2.44
C MET A 328 7.67 23.38 -2.30
N ALA A 329 6.75 22.99 -3.17
CA ALA A 329 5.35 23.39 -3.08
C ALA A 329 4.40 22.30 -3.56
N ILE A 330 3.15 22.41 -3.13
CA ILE A 330 2.03 21.60 -3.59
C ILE A 330 0.95 22.55 -4.09
N PHE A 331 0.45 22.28 -5.29
CA PHE A 331 -0.60 23.06 -5.94
C PHE A 331 -1.92 22.29 -5.91
N GLY A 332 -3.04 23.00 -5.75
CA GLY A 332 -4.35 22.40 -5.95
C GLY A 332 -4.61 22.03 -7.42
N VAL A 333 -4.09 22.83 -8.36
CA VAL A 333 -4.10 22.55 -9.80
C VAL A 333 -2.70 22.73 -10.37
N ASN A 334 -2.21 21.71 -11.09
CA ASN A 334 -0.91 21.79 -11.76
C ASN A 334 -1.04 22.64 -13.04
N SER A 335 -0.66 23.91 -12.96
CA SER A 335 -0.58 24.82 -14.11
C SER A 335 0.62 25.75 -13.98
N ASN A 336 1.12 26.22 -15.13
CA ASN A 336 2.22 27.19 -15.20
C ASN A 336 1.87 28.49 -14.47
N ASP A 337 0.59 28.88 -14.46
CA ASP A 337 0.13 30.10 -13.77
C ASP A 337 0.32 29.99 -12.25
N PHE A 338 0.06 28.80 -11.69
CA PHE A 338 0.28 28.53 -10.26
C PHE A 338 1.78 28.51 -9.94
N ALA A 339 2.61 27.96 -10.82
CA ALA A 339 4.07 28.01 -10.66
C ALA A 339 4.61 29.45 -10.68
N SER A 340 4.10 30.31 -11.56
CA SER A 340 4.49 31.73 -11.59
C SER A 340 4.05 32.49 -10.34
N SER A 341 2.82 32.24 -9.87
CA SER A 341 2.31 32.83 -8.61
C SER A 341 3.13 32.38 -7.41
N TRP A 342 3.53 31.11 -7.39
CA TRP A 342 4.42 30.57 -6.37
C TRP A 342 5.81 31.21 -6.40
N LEU A 343 6.36 31.41 -7.59
CA LEU A 343 7.65 32.08 -7.74
C LEU A 343 7.60 33.53 -7.22
N ASN A 344 6.53 34.27 -7.52
CA ASN A 344 6.33 35.63 -7.00
C ASN A 344 6.32 35.63 -5.46
N HIS A 345 5.61 34.69 -4.84
CA HIS A 345 5.58 34.53 -3.37
C HIS A 345 6.96 34.21 -2.79
N LEU A 346 7.74 33.33 -3.44
CA LEU A 346 9.11 33.04 -3.02
C LEU A 346 10.07 34.23 -3.17
N GLN A 347 9.78 35.12 -4.12
CA GLN A 347 10.59 36.29 -4.43
C GLN A 347 10.43 37.40 -3.39
N GLU A 348 9.28 37.48 -2.72
CA GLU A 348 9.07 38.37 -1.55
C GLU A 348 10.06 38.03 -0.42
N ASP A 349 10.29 36.75 -0.19
CA ASP A 349 11.24 36.25 0.82
C ASP A 349 12.70 36.27 0.33
N ASN A 350 12.92 36.12 -0.99
CA ASN A 350 14.24 35.96 -1.59
C ASN A 350 14.38 36.88 -2.82
N PRO A 351 14.87 38.14 -2.66
CA PRO A 351 14.90 39.11 -3.75
C PRO A 351 15.83 38.70 -4.91
N ARG A 352 16.86 37.87 -4.64
CA ARG A 352 17.78 37.37 -5.68
C ARG A 352 17.11 36.49 -6.72
N LEU A 353 15.98 35.83 -6.42
CA LEU A 353 15.27 35.02 -7.40
C LEU A 353 14.81 35.83 -8.62
N GLY A 354 14.61 37.15 -8.48
CA GLY A 354 14.24 38.02 -9.59
C GLY A 354 15.33 38.28 -10.61
N GLN A 355 16.59 38.06 -10.24
CA GLN A 355 17.75 38.22 -11.13
C GLN A 355 18.11 36.91 -11.84
N LEU A 356 17.66 35.78 -11.31
CA LEU A 356 17.95 34.46 -11.84
C LEU A 356 16.99 34.09 -12.96
N SER A 357 17.47 33.29 -13.91
CA SER A 357 16.62 32.76 -14.97
C SER A 357 15.89 31.51 -14.47
N VAL A 358 14.55 31.55 -14.48
CA VAL A 358 13.73 30.43 -14.00
C VAL A 358 13.03 29.75 -15.18
N LEU A 359 13.25 28.45 -15.34
CA LEU A 359 12.63 27.62 -16.37
C LEU A 359 11.57 26.70 -15.75
N ILE A 360 10.33 26.82 -16.20
CA ILE A 360 9.22 26.00 -15.70
C ILE A 360 9.09 24.73 -16.56
N ARG A 361 9.25 23.57 -15.91
CA ARG A 361 9.16 22.24 -16.54
C ARG A 361 8.05 21.43 -15.86
N LEU A 362 6.80 21.82 -16.09
CA LEU A 362 5.64 21.05 -15.64
C LEU A 362 5.24 20.04 -16.71
N LYS A 363 5.42 18.74 -16.43
CA LYS A 363 4.91 17.67 -17.29
C LYS A 363 3.42 17.47 -17.03
N GLU A 364 2.58 17.45 -18.07
CA GLU A 364 1.19 17.05 -17.89
C GLU A 364 1.11 15.57 -17.48
N LEU A 365 0.73 15.34 -16.22
CA LEU A 365 0.66 14.01 -15.62
C LEU A 365 -0.42 13.10 -16.24
N ARG A 366 -1.31 13.66 -17.08
CA ARG A 366 -2.36 12.91 -17.78
C ARG A 366 -1.80 11.88 -18.75
N ARG A 367 -0.71 12.21 -19.45
CA ARG A 367 -0.11 11.34 -20.49
C ARG A 367 0.51 10.03 -19.97
N SER A 368 0.87 9.96 -18.69
CA SER A 368 1.46 8.73 -18.13
C SER A 368 0.40 7.74 -17.63
N LEU A 369 -0.80 8.19 -17.27
CA LEU A 369 -1.91 7.30 -16.91
C LEU A 369 -2.51 6.62 -18.14
N GLU A 370 -2.59 7.32 -19.28
CA GLU A 370 -3.03 6.73 -20.54
C GLU A 370 -2.05 5.67 -21.05
N LYS A 371 -0.74 5.84 -20.83
CA LYS A 371 0.26 4.82 -21.19
C LYS A 371 0.21 3.60 -20.27
N VAL A 372 0.19 3.80 -18.95
CA VAL A 372 0.11 2.67 -17.99
C VAL A 372 -1.19 1.87 -18.17
N ASN A 373 -2.32 2.53 -18.44
CA ASN A 373 -3.58 1.83 -18.72
C ASN A 373 -3.61 1.15 -20.10
N ALA A 374 -2.79 1.59 -21.06
CA ALA A 374 -2.66 0.93 -22.35
C ALA A 374 -1.76 -0.30 -22.22
N ASP A 375 -0.65 -0.19 -21.49
CA ASP A 375 0.27 -1.30 -21.22
C ASP A 375 -0.43 -2.41 -20.38
N GLU A 376 -1.25 -2.04 -19.37
CA GLU A 376 -2.07 -3.01 -18.61
C GLU A 376 -3.23 -3.63 -19.41
N ALA A 377 -3.62 -3.03 -20.55
CA ALA A 377 -4.66 -3.58 -21.42
C ALA A 377 -4.07 -4.55 -22.46
N GLU A 378 -2.85 -4.29 -22.96
CA GLU A 378 -2.13 -5.20 -23.85
C GLU A 378 -1.71 -6.50 -23.13
N ASP A 379 -1.23 -6.41 -21.87
CA ASP A 379 -0.89 -7.59 -21.06
C ASP A 379 -2.10 -8.48 -20.71
N GLY A 380 -3.32 -7.94 -20.77
CA GLY A 380 -4.56 -8.68 -20.51
C GLY A 380 -5.14 -9.39 -21.74
N GLU A 381 -4.79 -8.95 -22.95
CA GLU A 381 -5.23 -9.57 -24.20
C GLU A 381 -4.30 -10.73 -24.62
N GLU A 382 -2.99 -10.66 -24.29
CA GLU A 382 -2.05 -11.76 -24.58
C GLU A 382 -2.30 -13.03 -23.72
N GLU A 383 -2.90 -12.92 -22.52
CA GLU A 383 -3.22 -14.10 -21.69
C GLU A 383 -4.51 -14.84 -22.14
N GLU A 384 -5.37 -14.24 -22.99
CA GLU A 384 -6.60 -14.89 -23.48
C GLU A 384 -6.41 -15.65 -24.81
N GLU A 385 -5.37 -15.39 -25.59
CA GLU A 385 -5.14 -16.06 -26.90
C GLU A 385 -4.46 -17.44 -26.80
N ASP A 386 -3.91 -17.84 -25.65
CA ASP A 386 -3.18 -19.11 -25.48
C ASP A 386 -4.05 -20.31 -25.09
N TYR A 387 -5.38 -20.18 -25.14
CA TYR A 387 -6.32 -21.29 -24.85
C TYR A 387 -7.47 -21.40 -25.87
N GLU A 388 -7.14 -21.66 -27.14
CA GLU A 388 -8.08 -22.29 -28.10
C GLU A 388 -7.54 -23.61 -28.68
#